data_AF-A0A926U0Z0-F1
#
_entry.id   AF-A0A926U0Z0-F1
#
_cell.length_a   1.000
_cell.length_b   1.000
_cell.length_c   1.000
_cell.angle_alpha   90.00
_cell.angle_beta   90.00
_cell.angle_gamma   90.00
#
_symmetry.space_group_name_H-M   'P 1'
#
loop_
_entity.id
_entity.type
_entity.pdbx_description
1 polymer ?
#
loop_
_entity_poly.entity_id
_entity_poly.type
_entity_poly.pdbx_seq_one_letter_code
_entity_poly.pdbx_strand_id
1 'polypeptide(L)'
;MTIRKFQFWWTIDSLKSARQAAEQGMMAAMFVAITTAMFAFVVILFGGLGAGMPQFDARFGWGIGVFVAIAIGIAHQSRCAAVSGLVLYGTEQLVTRLTQPIVSMSDLLIALVIVIAFANSVRGTFAYHQLRRDRLR
;
A
#
# COMPACT_ATOMS: atom_id res chain seq x y z
N MET A 1 -7.33 -22.92 28.49
CA MET A 1 -7.26 -23.11 27.02
C MET A 1 -6.46 -21.96 26.44
N THR A 2 -5.15 -22.14 26.37
CA THR A 2 -4.18 -21.09 26.01
C THR A 2 -4.17 -20.95 24.50
N ILE A 3 -4.84 -19.93 23.97
CA ILE A 3 -4.73 -19.58 22.56
C ILE A 3 -3.27 -19.18 22.34
N ARG A 4 -2.49 -20.09 21.74
CA ARG A 4 -1.15 -19.80 21.23
C ARG A 4 -1.29 -18.61 20.28
N LYS A 5 -0.91 -17.41 20.74
CA LYS A 5 -0.74 -16.25 19.85
C LYS A 5 0.28 -16.69 18.80
N PHE A 6 -0.17 -16.83 17.54
CA PHE A 6 0.70 -17.14 16.42
C PHE A 6 1.76 -16.04 16.33
N GLN A 7 2.95 -16.33 16.84
CA GLN A 7 4.04 -15.41 17.14
C GLN A 7 4.92 -15.17 15.89
N PHE A 8 4.31 -15.12 14.71
CA PHE A 8 4.98 -14.84 13.43
C PHE A 8 5.04 -13.33 13.13
N TRP A 9 4.36 -12.52 13.96
CA TRP A 9 4.17 -11.09 13.75
C TRP A 9 4.81 -10.31 14.89
N TRP A 10 5.71 -9.37 14.56
CA TRP A 10 6.49 -8.57 15.50
C TRP A 10 5.63 -7.90 16.59
N THR A 11 6.04 -8.04 17.84
CA THR A 11 5.45 -7.36 19.00
C THR A 11 5.76 -5.88 18.93
N ILE A 12 4.71 -5.06 18.93
CA ILE A 12 4.83 -3.60 18.93
C ILE A 12 4.91 -3.16 20.40
N ASP A 13 6.11 -3.22 20.96
CA ASP A 13 6.33 -2.92 22.39
C ASP A 13 6.63 -1.42 22.65
N SER A 14 6.78 -0.62 21.59
CA SER A 14 7.07 0.81 21.70
C SER A 14 6.34 1.66 20.66
N LEU A 15 6.04 2.91 21.02
CA LEU A 15 5.53 3.94 20.10
C LEU A 15 6.42 4.10 18.85
N LYS A 16 7.74 3.94 19.00
CA LYS A 16 8.71 4.02 17.90
C LYS A 16 8.56 2.82 16.95
N SER A 17 8.42 1.60 17.49
CA SER A 17 8.17 0.40 16.68
C SER A 17 6.81 0.44 15.97
N ALA A 18 5.78 1.01 16.60
CA ALA A 18 4.45 1.17 16.01
C ALA A 18 4.50 2.09 14.79
N ARG A 19 5.23 3.21 14.92
CA ARG A 19 5.46 4.16 13.84
C ARG A 19 6.26 3.56 12.69
N GLN A 20 7.32 2.82 12.98
CA GLN A 20 8.10 2.14 11.94
C GLN A 20 7.26 1.11 11.17
N ALA A 21 6.38 0.37 11.85
CA ALA A 21 5.43 -0.52 11.18
C ALA A 21 4.43 0.25 10.29
N ALA A 22 3.94 1.40 10.75
CA ALA A 22 3.09 2.28 9.94
C ALA A 22 3.82 2.83 8.70
N GLU A 23 5.09 3.23 8.85
CA GLU A 23 5.94 3.77 7.79
C GLU A 23 6.16 2.77 6.63
N GLN A 24 6.10 1.46 6.88
CA GLN A 24 6.17 0.46 5.80
C GLN A 24 5.04 0.64 4.77
N GLY A 25 3.82 0.98 5.21
CA GLY A 25 2.70 1.24 4.31
C GLY A 25 2.81 2.57 3.58
N MET A 26 3.45 3.57 4.20
CA MET A 26 3.76 4.84 3.54
C MET A 26 4.79 4.62 2.41
N MET A 27 5.86 3.87 2.69
CA MET A 27 6.86 3.52 1.67
C MET A 27 6.24 2.68 0.56
N ALA A 28 5.35 1.75 0.89
CA ALA A 28 4.61 0.96 -0.10
C ALA A 28 3.72 1.86 -1.00
N ALA A 29 2.96 2.78 -0.41
CA ALA A 29 2.13 3.72 -1.16
C ALA A 29 2.96 4.64 -2.06
N MET A 30 4.10 5.14 -1.57
CA MET A 30 5.04 5.94 -2.37
C MET A 30 5.64 5.14 -3.51
N PHE A 31 6.02 3.88 -3.27
CA PHE A 31 6.53 3.00 -4.31
C PHE A 31 5.50 2.80 -5.43
N VAL A 32 4.23 2.52 -5.07
CA VAL A 32 3.13 2.40 -6.03
C VAL A 32 2.94 3.70 -6.81
N ALA A 33 2.91 4.86 -6.14
CA ALA A 33 2.76 6.15 -6.81
C ALA A 33 3.92 6.43 -7.80
N ILE A 34 5.16 6.11 -7.43
CA ILE A 34 6.34 6.29 -8.28
C ILE A 34 6.28 5.34 -9.48
N THR A 35 5.96 4.06 -9.27
CA THR A 35 5.87 3.11 -10.40
C THR A 35 4.76 3.51 -11.35
N THR A 36 3.58 3.88 -10.86
CA THR A 36 2.49 4.42 -11.68
C THR A 36 2.92 5.68 -12.44
N ALA A 37 3.65 6.60 -11.80
CA ALA A 37 4.19 7.79 -12.45
C ALA A 37 5.22 7.47 -13.53
N MET A 38 6.08 6.47 -13.32
CA MET A 38 7.05 6.01 -14.33
C MET A 38 6.33 5.42 -15.54
N PHE A 39 5.32 4.56 -15.33
CA PHE A 39 4.50 4.02 -16.42
C PHE A 39 3.78 5.13 -17.18
N ALA A 40 3.13 6.05 -16.46
CA ALA A 40 2.49 7.23 -17.01
C ALA A 40 3.45 8.05 -17.88
N PHE A 41 4.67 8.30 -17.40
CA PHE A 41 5.70 9.04 -18.11
C PHE A 41 6.14 8.33 -19.40
N VAL A 42 6.39 7.02 -19.36
CA VAL A 42 6.74 6.23 -20.55
C VAL A 42 5.63 6.27 -21.58
N VAL A 43 4.37 6.11 -21.18
CA VAL A 43 3.23 6.14 -22.11
C VAL A 43 3.10 7.52 -22.77
N ILE A 44 3.28 8.61 -22.03
CA ILE A 44 3.27 9.98 -22.59
C ILE A 44 4.41 10.17 -23.59
N LEU A 45 5.64 9.75 -23.23
CA LEU A 45 6.84 10.04 -24.00
C LEU A 45 6.92 9.24 -25.31
N PHE A 46 6.42 8.01 -25.32
CA PHE A 46 6.40 7.14 -26.49
C PHE A 46 5.07 7.13 -27.26
N GLY A 47 4.09 7.94 -26.83
CA GLY A 47 2.78 8.04 -27.51
C GLY A 47 1.91 6.80 -27.38
N GLY A 48 2.17 5.96 -26.37
CA GLY A 48 1.57 4.64 -26.19
C GLY A 48 2.59 3.51 -26.29
N LEU A 49 2.32 2.39 -25.59
CA LEU A 49 3.19 1.21 -25.58
C LEU A 49 2.84 0.18 -26.69
N GLY A 50 2.26 0.65 -27.81
CA GLY A 50 1.83 -0.21 -28.92
C GLY A 50 0.47 -0.90 -28.73
N ALA A 51 0.01 -1.60 -29.76
CA ALA A 51 -1.28 -2.29 -29.81
C ALA A 51 -1.31 -3.49 -28.83
N GLY A 52 -1.80 -3.26 -27.62
CA GLY A 52 -1.95 -4.30 -26.58
C GLY A 52 -1.54 -3.86 -25.18
N MET A 53 -0.91 -2.70 -25.04
CA MET A 53 -0.60 -2.12 -23.72
C MET A 53 -1.54 -0.96 -23.37
N PRO A 54 -1.82 -0.73 -22.07
CA PRO A 54 -2.78 0.28 -21.64
C PRO A 54 -2.38 1.66 -22.14
N GLN A 55 -3.28 2.30 -22.88
CA GLN A 55 -3.15 3.69 -23.30
C GLN A 55 -3.21 4.61 -22.07
N PHE A 56 -2.71 5.84 -22.20
CA PHE A 56 -2.78 6.82 -21.12
C PHE A 56 -4.25 7.15 -20.82
N ASP A 57 -4.83 6.48 -19.84
CA ASP A 57 -6.18 6.74 -19.34
C ASP A 57 -6.10 7.67 -18.11
N ALA A 58 -7.13 8.46 -17.88
CA ALA A 58 -7.26 9.34 -16.70
C ALA A 58 -7.08 8.59 -15.37
N ARG A 59 -7.24 7.26 -15.39
CA ARG A 59 -6.97 6.34 -14.28
C ARG A 59 -5.54 6.43 -13.73
N PHE A 60 -4.54 6.68 -14.58
CA PHE A 60 -3.14 6.82 -14.13
C PHE A 60 -2.95 8.06 -13.24
N GLY A 61 -3.52 9.19 -13.63
CA GLY A 61 -3.46 10.43 -12.85
C GLY A 61 -4.20 10.31 -11.51
N TRP A 62 -5.37 9.67 -11.52
CA TRP A 62 -6.14 9.37 -10.31
C TRP A 62 -5.35 8.51 -9.32
N GLY A 63 -4.74 7.40 -9.79
CA GLY A 63 -3.96 6.51 -8.95
C GLY A 63 -2.81 7.21 -8.23
N ILE A 64 -2.02 8.01 -8.95
CA ILE A 64 -0.88 8.75 -8.37
C ILE A 64 -1.35 9.69 -7.26
N GLY A 65 -2.36 10.51 -7.52
CA GLY A 65 -2.88 11.48 -6.54
C GLY A 65 -3.43 10.81 -5.28
N VAL A 66 -4.18 9.72 -5.46
CA VAL A 66 -4.79 9.00 -4.33
C VAL A 66 -3.75 8.26 -3.49
N PHE A 67 -2.77 7.57 -4.10
CA PHE A 67 -1.71 6.91 -3.34
C PHE A 67 -0.78 7.90 -2.62
N VAL A 68 -0.54 9.07 -3.20
CA VAL A 68 0.17 10.16 -2.49
C VAL A 68 -0.64 10.67 -1.31
N ALA A 69 -1.95 10.89 -1.47
CA ALA A 69 -2.82 11.29 -0.36
C ALA A 69 -2.87 10.24 0.75
N ILE A 70 -2.90 8.95 0.39
CA ILE A 70 -2.80 7.82 1.32
C ILE A 70 -1.45 7.83 2.05
N ALA A 71 -0.33 8.02 1.33
CA ALA A 71 0.99 8.08 1.94
C ALA A 71 1.08 9.21 2.99
N ILE A 72 0.56 10.40 2.67
CA ILE A 72 0.47 11.53 3.62
C ILE A 72 -0.44 11.16 4.80
N GLY A 73 -1.59 10.53 4.55
CA GLY A 73 -2.49 10.09 5.61
C GLY A 73 -1.85 9.07 6.56
N ILE A 74 -1.06 8.13 6.03
CA ILE A 74 -0.30 7.16 6.82
C ILE A 74 0.84 7.86 7.58
N ALA A 75 1.50 8.86 6.99
CA ALA A 75 2.50 9.67 7.67
C ALA A 75 1.93 10.38 8.91
N HIS A 76 0.67 10.83 8.82
CA HIS A 76 -0.10 11.39 9.93
C HIS A 76 -0.71 10.34 10.88
N GLN A 77 -0.34 9.05 10.73
CA GLN A 77 -0.84 7.93 11.54
C GLN A 77 -2.38 7.81 11.49
N SER A 78 -3.00 8.12 10.36
CA SER A 78 -4.46 8.01 10.20
C SER A 78 -4.88 6.56 9.97
N ARG A 79 -5.75 6.04 10.85
CA ARG A 79 -6.32 4.69 10.72
C ARG A 79 -7.07 4.50 9.40
N CYS A 80 -7.84 5.52 9.01
CA CYS A 80 -8.63 5.48 7.79
C CYS A 80 -7.72 5.42 6.55
N ALA A 81 -6.62 6.18 6.53
CA ALA A 81 -5.69 6.17 5.42
C ALA A 81 -5.01 4.80 5.22
N ALA A 82 -4.58 4.17 6.33
CA ALA A 82 -3.95 2.85 6.25
C ALA A 82 -4.91 1.78 5.71
N VAL A 83 -6.17 1.78 6.16
CA VAL A 83 -7.20 0.85 5.67
C VAL A 83 -7.55 1.14 4.20
N SER A 84 -7.77 2.40 3.86
CA SER A 84 -8.05 2.81 2.48
C SER A 84 -6.93 2.42 1.52
N GLY A 85 -5.66 2.55 1.93
CA GLY A 85 -4.51 2.12 1.14
C GLY A 85 -4.51 0.63 0.83
N LEU A 86 -4.77 -0.20 1.84
CA LEU A 86 -4.86 -1.64 1.66
C LEU A 86 -6.02 -2.03 0.74
N VAL A 87 -7.20 -1.44 0.95
CA VAL A 87 -8.40 -1.74 0.16
C VAL A 87 -8.25 -1.29 -1.28
N LEU A 88 -7.75 -0.07 -1.50
CA LEU A 88 -7.57 0.48 -2.83
C LEU A 88 -6.56 -0.35 -3.63
N TYR A 89 -5.39 -0.62 -3.04
CA TYR A 89 -4.37 -1.46 -3.68
C TYR A 89 -4.89 -2.87 -3.97
N GLY A 90 -5.59 -3.49 -3.03
CA GLY A 90 -6.20 -4.81 -3.22
C GLY A 90 -7.23 -4.81 -4.36
N THR A 91 -8.04 -3.76 -4.48
CA THR A 91 -9.04 -3.61 -5.54
C THR A 91 -8.38 -3.40 -6.90
N GLU A 92 -7.38 -2.53 -6.99
CA GLU A 92 -6.62 -2.32 -8.24
C GLU A 92 -5.95 -3.61 -8.71
N GLN A 93 -5.33 -4.35 -7.80
CA GLN A 93 -4.68 -5.61 -8.13
C GLN A 93 -5.69 -6.67 -8.59
N LEU A 94 -6.87 -6.72 -7.96
CA LEU A 94 -7.95 -7.62 -8.38
C LEU A 94 -8.44 -7.27 -9.80
N VAL A 95 -8.71 -5.99 -10.06
CA VAL A 95 -9.14 -5.51 -11.39
C VAL A 95 -8.07 -5.80 -12.45
N THR A 96 -6.79 -5.55 -12.13
CA THR A 96 -5.68 -5.82 -13.05
C THR A 96 -5.61 -7.29 -13.42
N ARG A 97 -5.77 -8.19 -12.44
CA ARG A 97 -5.75 -9.65 -12.67
C ARG A 97 -6.96 -10.16 -13.44
N LEU A 98 -8.11 -9.49 -13.33
CA LEU A 98 -9.31 -9.85 -14.07
C LEU A 98 -9.29 -9.32 -15.51
N THR A 99 -8.54 -8.25 -15.77
CA THR A 99 -8.53 -7.57 -17.08
C THR A 99 -7.29 -7.86 -17.92
N GLN A 100 -6.18 -8.31 -17.31
CA GLN A 100 -4.93 -8.58 -18.02
C GLN A 100 -4.63 -10.10 -18.12
N PRO A 101 -4.43 -10.64 -19.34
CA PRO A 101 -4.25 -12.08 -19.56
C PRO A 101 -2.85 -12.60 -19.19
N ILE A 102 -1.86 -11.72 -18.94
CA ILE A 102 -0.49 -12.10 -18.62
C ILE A 102 -0.12 -11.51 -17.26
N VAL A 103 0.02 -12.38 -16.26
CA VAL A 103 0.58 -12.03 -14.95
C VAL A 103 1.89 -12.77 -14.79
N SER A 104 3.00 -12.03 -14.71
CA SER A 104 4.31 -12.61 -14.43
C SER A 104 4.38 -13.04 -12.96
N MET A 105 5.17 -14.09 -12.67
CA MET A 105 5.40 -14.51 -11.28
C MET A 105 6.03 -13.38 -10.43
N SER A 106 6.86 -12.52 -11.05
CA SER A 106 7.43 -11.35 -10.39
C SER A 106 6.37 -10.33 -9.97
N ASP A 107 5.36 -10.06 -10.79
CA ASP A 107 4.24 -9.17 -10.44
C ASP A 107 3.47 -9.70 -9.23
N LEU A 108 3.22 -11.01 -9.20
CA LEU A 108 2.60 -11.70 -8.06
C LEU A 108 3.35 -11.51 -6.74
N LEU A 109 4.67 -11.69 -6.77
CA LEU A 109 5.51 -11.55 -5.58
C LEU A 109 5.57 -10.10 -5.10
N ILE A 110 5.71 -9.13 -6.01
CA ILE A 110 5.73 -7.70 -5.67
C ILE A 110 4.39 -7.30 -5.03
N ALA A 111 3.27 -7.71 -5.65
CA ALA A 111 1.95 -7.41 -5.12
C ALA A 111 1.74 -8.00 -3.72
N LEU A 112 2.21 -9.23 -3.48
CA LEU A 112 2.13 -9.87 -2.18
C LEU A 112 2.92 -9.09 -1.12
N VAL A 113 4.14 -8.66 -1.44
CA VAL A 113 4.98 -7.86 -0.53
C VAL A 113 4.31 -6.53 -0.19
N ILE A 114 3.72 -5.86 -1.18
CA ILE A 114 3.01 -4.59 -0.97
C ILE A 114 1.77 -4.78 -0.09
N VAL A 115 0.98 -5.83 -0.32
CA VAL A 115 -0.17 -6.17 0.53
C VAL A 115 0.27 -6.42 1.97
N ILE A 116 1.35 -7.17 2.18
CA ILE A 116 1.90 -7.43 3.52
C ILE A 116 2.34 -6.11 4.18
N ALA A 117 2.99 -5.22 3.44
CA ALA A 117 3.41 -3.91 3.96
C ALA A 117 2.20 -3.04 4.37
N PHE A 118 1.13 -3.01 3.57
CA PHE A 118 -0.11 -2.32 3.94
C PHE A 118 -0.80 -2.96 5.14
N ALA A 119 -0.87 -4.29 5.21
CA ALA A 119 -1.44 -5.01 6.36
C ALA A 119 -0.66 -4.72 7.66
N ASN A 120 0.67 -4.66 7.58
CA ASN A 120 1.52 -4.25 8.70
C ASN A 120 1.29 -2.80 9.09
N SER A 121 1.11 -1.90 8.11
CA SER A 121 0.85 -0.49 8.37
C SER A 121 -0.49 -0.25 9.07
N VAL A 122 -1.55 -0.97 8.68
CA VAL A 122 -2.83 -0.96 9.38
C VAL A 122 -2.61 -1.33 10.85
N ARG A 123 -1.96 -2.46 11.13
CA ARG A 123 -1.70 -2.90 12.51
C ARG A 123 -0.84 -1.91 13.29
N GLY A 124 0.22 -1.37 12.67
CA GLY A 124 1.09 -0.35 13.24
C GLY A 124 0.34 0.91 13.65
N THR A 125 -0.56 1.39 12.79
CA THR A 125 -1.36 2.59 13.02
C THR A 125 -2.40 2.39 14.14
N PHE A 126 -3.05 1.22 14.19
CA PHE A 126 -3.97 0.88 15.28
C PHE A 126 -3.23 0.72 16.62
N ALA A 127 -2.08 0.04 16.64
CA ALA A 127 -1.25 -0.13 17.82
C ALA A 127 -0.69 1.21 18.32
N TYR A 128 -0.27 2.11 17.42
CA TYR A 128 0.20 3.46 17.76
C TYR A 128 -0.87 4.23 18.54
N HIS A 129 -2.12 4.18 18.09
CA HIS A 129 -3.19 4.87 18.81
C HIS A 129 -3.58 4.20 20.13
N GLN A 130 -3.51 2.87 20.23
CA GLN A 130 -3.75 2.16 21.47
C GLN A 130 -2.70 2.55 22.52
N LEU A 131 -1.41 2.46 22.16
CA LEU A 131 -0.30 2.85 23.04
C LEU A 131 -0.33 4.34 23.40
N ARG A 132 -0.70 5.21 22.46
CA ARG A 132 -0.87 6.65 22.73
C ARG A 132 -2.01 6.91 23.72
N ARG A 133 -3.11 6.16 23.63
CA ARG A 133 -4.24 6.28 24.57
C ARG A 133 -3.85 5.78 25.96
N ASP A 134 -3.11 4.68 26.04
CA ASP A 134 -2.72 4.07 27.31
C ASP A 134 -1.63 4.87 28.04
N ARG A 135 -0.76 5.60 27.32
CA ARG A 135 0.21 6.54 27.91
C ARG A 135 -0.45 7.80 28.53
N LEU A 136 -1.64 8.17 28.06
CA LEU A 136 -2.35 9.38 28.52
C LEU A 136 -3.31 9.11 29.70
N ARG A 137 -3.43 7.85 30.13
CA ARG A 137 -4.15 7.43 31.33
C ARG A 137 -3.16 7.16 32.45
#